data_AF-K1L0K6-F1
#
_entry.id   AF-K1L0K6-F1
#
_cell.length_a   1.000
_cell.length_b   1.000
_cell.length_c   1.000
_cell.angle_alpha   90.00
_cell.angle_beta   90.00
_cell.angle_gamma   90.00
#
_symmetry.space_group_name_H-M   'P 1'
#
loop_
_entity.id
_entity.type
_entity.pdbx_description
1 polymer ?
#
loop_
_entity_poly.entity_id
_entity_poly.type
_entity_poly.pdbx_seq_one_letter_code
_entity_poly.pdbx_strand_id
1 'polypeptide(L)'
;MALDFKQVVHDEKITAYSVFLLLGFASCNQDDKEPEFSVTGYWTLKQIIPSWPINNYDGEASDFDEKYIFNHDGSFIKFSNQPNGMGRKLDVPVQALGTYELIPASHSNEEWLYELRLDFDTNLEMVANCGELNVEYLFITRANQLVNTSWTACDGPSFVFYKSR
;
A
#
# COMPACT_ATOMS: atom_id res chain seq x y z
N MET A 1 -92.15 8.08 -9.69
CA MET A 1 -91.10 8.00 -10.73
C MET A 1 -89.85 7.47 -10.03
N ALA A 2 -89.48 6.21 -10.31
CA ALA A 2 -88.29 5.42 -9.91
C ALA A 2 -87.90 5.40 -8.39
N LEU A 3 -87.98 4.28 -7.64
CA LEU A 3 -87.12 3.06 -7.65
C LEU A 3 -85.62 3.44 -7.66
N ASP A 4 -84.73 3.02 -6.76
CA ASP A 4 -84.47 1.67 -6.24
C ASP A 4 -83.46 1.80 -5.05
N PHE A 5 -83.78 1.40 -3.82
CA PHE A 5 -83.37 0.14 -3.15
C PHE A 5 -81.94 -0.37 -3.44
N LYS A 6 -81.01 -0.22 -2.49
CA LYS A 6 -80.28 -1.39 -1.95
C LYS A 6 -79.68 -1.16 -0.56
N GLN A 7 -80.10 -2.08 0.28
CA GLN A 7 -79.91 -2.26 1.70
C GLN A 7 -78.66 -3.13 1.97
N VAL A 8 -78.39 -3.32 3.27
CA VAL A 8 -77.72 -4.49 3.89
C VAL A 8 -76.29 -4.24 4.40
N VAL A 9 -76.25 -3.68 5.61
CA VAL A 9 -75.62 -4.25 6.83
C VAL A 9 -74.86 -5.55 6.63
N HIS A 10 -73.60 -5.65 7.07
CA HIS A 10 -73.21 -6.76 7.92
C HIS A 10 -71.92 -6.46 8.68
N ASP A 11 -72.13 -6.23 9.97
CA ASP A 11 -71.13 -6.19 11.01
C ASP A 11 -70.63 -7.61 11.33
N GLU A 12 -69.39 -7.67 11.80
CA GLU A 12 -68.71 -8.76 12.51
C GLU A 12 -68.56 -10.15 11.84
N LYS A 13 -67.31 -10.48 11.44
CA LYS A 13 -66.40 -11.45 12.12
C LYS A 13 -65.24 -11.87 11.19
N ILE A 14 -64.17 -12.37 11.84
CA ILE A 14 -63.08 -13.24 11.33
C ILE A 14 -61.69 -12.57 11.21
N THR A 15 -60.99 -12.56 12.34
CA THR A 15 -59.69 -13.22 12.59
C THR A 15 -58.79 -13.51 11.39
N ALA A 16 -57.55 -12.99 11.40
CA ALA A 16 -56.31 -13.80 11.38
C ALA A 16 -55.07 -12.99 10.97
N TYR A 17 -54.02 -13.13 11.78
CA TYR A 17 -52.62 -13.33 11.37
C TYR A 17 -52.08 -12.49 10.21
N SER A 18 -51.18 -11.56 10.54
CA SER A 18 -49.77 -11.55 10.09
C SER A 18 -49.18 -10.15 10.26
N VAL A 19 -49.02 -9.70 11.50
CA VAL A 19 -48.16 -8.56 11.83
C VAL A 19 -46.90 -9.14 12.48
N PHE A 20 -46.13 -9.91 11.71
CA PHE A 20 -44.87 -10.50 12.15
C PHE A 20 -44.04 -10.85 10.91
N LEU A 21 -43.35 -9.87 10.33
CA LEU A 21 -42.04 -10.00 9.66
C LEU A 21 -41.74 -8.74 8.83
N LEU A 22 -41.51 -7.61 9.50
CA LEU A 22 -40.67 -6.55 8.93
C LEU A 22 -39.56 -6.27 9.95
N LEU A 23 -38.88 -7.35 10.37
CA LEU A 23 -37.56 -7.23 10.97
C LEU A 23 -36.63 -6.87 9.82
N GLY A 24 -36.23 -5.61 9.82
CA GLY A 24 -35.36 -5.03 8.80
C GLY A 24 -34.15 -5.90 8.56
N PHE A 25 -33.94 -6.23 7.29
CA PHE A 25 -32.61 -6.50 6.78
C PHE A 25 -31.82 -5.19 6.85
N ALA A 26 -31.41 -4.79 8.06
CA ALA A 26 -30.25 -3.94 8.24
C ALA A 26 -29.04 -4.82 7.90
N SER A 27 -28.86 -5.08 6.60
CA SER A 27 -27.61 -5.60 6.09
C SER A 27 -26.60 -4.47 6.31
N CYS A 28 -25.88 -4.53 7.43
CA CYS A 28 -24.61 -3.85 7.53
C CYS A 28 -23.73 -4.44 6.42
N ASN A 29 -23.70 -3.79 5.25
CA ASN A 29 -22.47 -3.77 4.49
C ASN A 29 -21.47 -3.09 5.42
N GLN A 30 -20.77 -3.91 6.22
CA GLN A 30 -19.39 -3.57 6.49
C GLN A 30 -18.75 -3.71 5.12
N ASP A 31 -18.76 -2.62 4.34
CA ASP A 31 -17.68 -2.44 3.38
C ASP A 31 -16.44 -2.69 4.21
N ASP A 32 -15.73 -3.77 3.90
CA ASP A 32 -14.42 -4.04 4.44
C ASP A 32 -13.65 -2.74 4.22
N LYS A 33 -13.46 -1.96 5.28
CA LYS A 33 -12.69 -0.73 5.20
C LYS A 33 -11.30 -1.22 4.84
N GLU A 34 -10.96 -1.07 3.57
CA GLU A 34 -9.60 -1.22 3.09
C GLU A 34 -8.70 -0.51 4.11
N PRO A 35 -7.66 -1.19 4.61
CA PRO A 35 -6.84 -0.66 5.69
C PRO A 35 -6.40 0.76 5.32
N GLU A 36 -6.56 1.70 6.26
CA GLU A 36 -6.12 3.08 6.08
C GLU A 36 -4.60 3.09 5.94
N PHE A 37 -4.13 2.98 4.69
CA PHE A 37 -2.71 2.90 4.39
C PHE A 37 -2.17 4.30 4.16
N SER A 38 -1.09 4.62 4.85
CA SER A 38 -0.38 5.90 4.72
C SER A 38 1.07 5.62 4.33
N VAL A 39 1.49 6.19 3.20
CA VAL A 39 2.88 6.17 2.75
C VAL A 39 3.79 7.05 3.61
N THR A 40 3.23 8.15 4.13
CA THR A 40 3.97 9.16 4.89
C THR A 40 4.51 8.60 6.20
N GLY A 41 5.73 8.98 6.54
CA GLY A 41 6.44 8.51 7.73
C GLY A 41 7.82 7.95 7.41
N TYR A 42 8.37 7.23 8.38
CA TYR A 42 9.73 6.71 8.36
C TYR A 42 9.73 5.25 7.93
N TRP A 43 10.58 4.90 6.97
CA TRP A 43 10.76 3.53 6.50
C TRP A 43 12.22 3.14 6.64
N THR A 44 12.47 1.99 7.26
CA THR A 44 13.84 1.50 7.51
C THR A 44 14.01 0.14 6.84
N LEU A 45 15.18 -0.07 6.22
CA LEU A 45 15.54 -1.34 5.59
C LEU A 45 15.46 -2.46 6.64
N LYS A 46 14.66 -3.48 6.35
CA LYS A 46 14.54 -4.68 7.20
C LYS A 46 15.29 -5.86 6.62
N GLN A 47 15.21 -6.02 5.31
CA GLN A 47 15.67 -7.22 4.64
C GLN A 47 16.18 -6.88 3.24
N ILE A 48 17.27 -7.55 2.87
CA ILE A 48 17.80 -7.57 1.52
C ILE A 48 17.52 -8.98 0.99
N ILE A 49 16.95 -9.09 -0.21
CA ILE A 49 16.63 -10.37 -0.84
C ILE A 49 17.53 -10.49 -2.07
N PRO A 50 18.51 -11.41 -2.09
CA PRO A 50 19.39 -11.58 -3.23
C PRO A 50 18.61 -12.09 -4.45
N SER A 51 19.04 -11.68 -5.63
CA SER A 51 18.51 -12.15 -6.93
C SER A 51 18.79 -13.64 -7.19
N TRP A 52 19.84 -14.18 -6.58
CA TRP A 52 20.26 -15.57 -6.72
C TRP A 52 20.26 -16.28 -5.36
N PRO A 53 19.97 -17.59 -5.30
CA PRO A 53 20.10 -18.36 -4.07
C PRO A 53 21.56 -18.39 -3.61
N ILE A 54 21.84 -17.77 -2.48
CA ILE A 54 23.15 -17.83 -1.84
C ILE A 54 23.04 -18.79 -0.66
N ASN A 55 23.83 -19.85 -0.67
CA ASN A 55 23.92 -20.78 0.45
C ASN A 55 24.43 -20.02 1.70
N ASN A 56 23.72 -20.14 2.83
CA ASN A 56 24.01 -19.46 4.11
C ASN A 56 23.76 -17.94 4.12
N TYR A 57 22.85 -17.44 3.28
CA TYR A 57 22.38 -16.05 3.40
C TYR A 57 21.29 -15.97 4.47
N ASP A 58 21.67 -15.56 5.68
CA ASP A 58 20.77 -15.53 6.85
C ASP A 58 19.80 -14.33 6.85
N GLY A 59 19.80 -13.49 5.80
CA GLY A 59 18.88 -12.36 5.64
C GLY A 59 19.07 -11.21 6.64
N GLU A 60 19.79 -11.45 7.74
CA GLU A 60 20.15 -10.48 8.76
C GLU A 60 21.65 -10.17 8.73
N ALA A 61 21.98 -8.91 9.02
CA ALA A 61 23.34 -8.36 9.11
C ALA A 61 24.09 -8.17 7.78
N SER A 62 23.52 -7.33 6.90
CA SER A 62 24.37 -6.43 6.14
C SER A 62 24.66 -5.20 6.99
N ASP A 63 25.90 -4.73 6.96
CA ASP A 63 26.30 -3.42 7.51
C ASP A 63 25.67 -2.24 6.73
N PHE A 64 24.97 -2.55 5.63
CA PHE A 64 24.17 -1.65 4.82
C PHE A 64 22.88 -1.24 5.56
N ASP A 65 22.65 0.06 5.62
CA ASP A 65 21.43 0.67 6.15
C ASP A 65 20.91 1.70 5.15
N GLU A 66 19.60 1.64 4.89
CA GLU A 66 18.90 2.57 4.02
C GLU A 66 17.55 2.94 4.64
N LYS A 67 17.19 4.22 4.52
CA LYS A 67 15.96 4.77 5.12
C LYS A 67 15.30 5.75 4.17
N TYR A 68 13.97 5.80 4.24
CA TYR A 68 13.16 6.83 3.60
C TYR A 68 12.35 7.59 4.65
N ILE A 69 12.16 8.88 4.40
CA ILE A 69 11.17 9.71 5.06
C ILE A 69 10.25 10.25 3.97
N PHE A 70 8.97 9.87 3.98
CA PHE A 70 7.96 10.43 3.07
C PHE A 70 7.12 11.46 3.80
N ASN A 71 7.05 12.68 3.25
CA ASN A 71 6.34 13.80 3.84
C ASN A 71 4.95 13.97 3.21
N HIS A 72 4.03 14.58 3.96
CA HIS A 72 2.66 14.84 3.48
C HIS A 72 2.57 15.79 2.28
N ASP A 73 3.62 16.57 2.02
CA ASP A 73 3.69 17.49 0.87
C ASP A 73 4.15 16.81 -0.44
N GLY A 74 4.37 15.50 -0.42
CA GLY A 74 4.86 14.74 -1.58
C GLY A 74 6.37 14.75 -1.74
N SER A 75 7.13 15.32 -0.79
CA SER A 75 8.59 15.22 -0.78
C SER A 75 9.10 13.96 -0.07
N PHE A 76 10.31 13.54 -0.38
CA PHE A 76 11.00 12.49 0.37
C PHE A 76 12.46 12.82 0.67
N ILE A 77 12.99 12.13 1.68
CA ILE A 77 14.42 12.08 1.98
C ILE A 77 14.86 10.61 2.03
N LYS A 78 15.87 10.25 1.25
CA LYS A 78 16.53 8.94 1.29
C LYS A 78 17.87 9.07 2.01
N PHE A 79 18.17 8.17 2.94
CA PHE A 79 19.47 8.08 3.60
C PHE A 79 20.12 6.75 3.29
N SER A 80 21.42 6.74 3.06
CA SER A 80 22.17 5.51 2.87
C SER A 80 23.60 5.62 3.39
N ASN A 81 24.09 4.57 4.05
CA ASN A 81 25.50 4.45 4.38
C ASN A 81 26.31 3.77 3.27
N GLN A 82 25.69 3.40 2.15
CA GLN A 82 26.33 2.81 0.97
C GLN A 82 25.55 3.23 -0.28
N PRO A 83 25.88 4.38 -0.91
CA PRO A 83 25.20 4.87 -2.11
C PRO A 83 25.10 3.79 -3.20
N ASN A 84 23.96 3.70 -3.88
CA ASN A 84 23.59 2.62 -4.82
C ASN A 84 23.52 1.20 -4.22
N GLY A 85 23.57 1.02 -2.91
CA GLY A 85 23.61 -0.31 -2.28
C GLY A 85 24.85 -1.13 -2.63
N MET A 86 25.88 -0.47 -3.19
CA MET A 86 27.12 -1.07 -3.64
C MET A 86 28.32 -0.22 -3.21
N GLY A 87 29.49 -0.84 -3.03
CA GLY A 87 30.74 -0.12 -2.78
C GLY A 87 31.08 0.05 -1.30
N ARG A 88 31.79 1.14 -0.96
CA ARG A 88 32.35 1.32 0.39
C ARG A 88 31.31 1.88 1.35
N LYS A 89 31.16 1.26 2.52
CA LYS A 89 30.41 1.81 3.65
C LYS A 89 30.97 3.18 4.05
N LEU A 90 30.09 4.14 4.28
CA LEU A 90 30.40 5.48 4.76
C LEU A 90 30.15 5.54 6.28
N ASP A 91 31.05 6.21 6.99
CA ASP A 91 30.90 6.44 8.45
C ASP A 91 29.73 7.40 8.74
N VAL A 92 29.46 8.32 7.81
CA VAL A 92 28.35 9.26 7.85
C VAL A 92 27.43 8.97 6.65
N PRO A 93 26.16 8.59 6.89
CA PRO A 93 25.20 8.41 5.81
C PRO A 93 25.03 9.67 4.98
N VAL A 94 24.94 9.50 3.67
CA VAL A 94 24.55 10.59 2.76
C VAL A 94 23.04 10.61 2.58
N GLN A 95 22.51 11.72 2.09
CA GLN A 95 21.09 11.89 1.84
C GLN A 95 20.78 12.31 0.40
N ALA A 96 19.68 11.83 -0.15
CA ALA A 96 19.09 12.32 -1.39
C ALA A 96 17.69 12.88 -1.10
N LEU A 97 17.28 13.86 -1.90
CA LEU A 97 16.01 14.57 -1.81
C LEU A 97 15.27 14.46 -3.13
N GLY A 98 13.95 14.50 -3.06
CA GLY A 98 13.11 14.52 -4.25
C GLY A 98 11.63 14.57 -3.92
N THR A 99 10.81 14.24 -4.91
CA THR A 99 9.35 14.14 -4.80
C THR A 99 8.86 12.75 -5.14
N TYR A 100 7.68 12.37 -4.65
CA TYR A 100 7.07 11.09 -4.96
C TYR A 100 5.61 11.24 -5.40
N GLU A 101 5.20 10.37 -6.30
CA GLU A 101 3.81 10.22 -6.73
C GLU A 101 3.31 8.82 -6.34
N LEU A 102 2.06 8.74 -5.85
CA LEU A 102 1.42 7.49 -5.49
C LEU A 102 0.48 7.06 -6.62
N ILE A 103 0.74 5.90 -7.21
CA ILE A 103 0.03 5.35 -8.36
C ILE A 103 -0.63 4.04 -7.93
N PRO A 104 -1.94 3.81 -8.16
CA PRO A 104 -2.55 2.51 -7.89
C PRO A 104 -1.84 1.40 -8.66
N ALA A 105 -1.48 0.30 -7.99
CA ALA A 105 -0.80 -0.80 -8.63
C ALA A 105 -1.71 -1.44 -9.69
N SER A 106 -1.19 -1.62 -10.91
CA SER A 106 -1.90 -2.38 -11.95
C SER A 106 -1.68 -3.89 -11.72
N HIS A 107 -2.70 -4.69 -12.07
CA HIS A 107 -2.98 -6.07 -11.62
C HIS A 107 -1.94 -7.19 -11.91
N SER A 108 -0.63 -6.92 -11.96
CA SER A 108 0.39 -7.96 -12.16
C SER A 108 0.78 -8.70 -10.87
N ASN A 109 0.66 -8.06 -9.70
CA ASN A 109 0.95 -8.65 -8.40
C ASN A 109 -0.14 -8.28 -7.39
N GLU A 110 -0.92 -9.28 -6.95
CA GLU A 110 -2.05 -9.10 -6.03
C GLU A 110 -1.63 -8.59 -4.64
N GLU A 111 -0.35 -8.72 -4.29
CA GLU A 111 0.23 -8.21 -3.04
C GLU A 111 0.48 -6.70 -3.07
N TRP A 112 0.61 -6.10 -4.26
CA TRP A 112 0.93 -4.67 -4.41
C TRP A 112 -0.34 -3.84 -4.42
N LEU A 113 -0.39 -2.83 -3.56
CA LEU A 113 -1.49 -1.88 -3.46
C LEU A 113 -1.21 -0.62 -4.28
N TYR A 114 0.01 -0.11 -4.16
CA TYR A 114 0.44 1.12 -4.82
C TYR A 114 1.89 1.01 -5.28
N GLU A 115 2.18 1.69 -6.37
CA GLU A 115 3.52 2.03 -6.82
C GLU A 115 3.83 3.47 -6.38
N LEU A 116 5.04 3.70 -5.87
CA LEU A 116 5.59 5.04 -5.70
C LEU A 116 6.61 5.27 -6.79
N ARG A 117 6.42 6.34 -7.54
CA ARG A 117 7.42 6.88 -8.46
C ARG A 117 8.16 8.01 -7.75
N LEU A 118 9.45 7.83 -7.48
CA LEU A 118 10.32 8.82 -6.82
C LEU A 118 11.16 9.53 -7.88
N ASP A 119 11.03 10.85 -7.99
CA ASP A 119 11.90 11.71 -8.79
C ASP A 119 12.96 12.36 -7.88
N PHE A 120 14.23 12.09 -8.14
CA PHE A 120 15.36 12.61 -7.37
C PHE A 120 15.83 13.97 -7.89
N ASP A 121 16.02 14.91 -6.97
CA ASP A 121 16.58 16.25 -7.22
C ASP A 121 18.08 16.34 -6.90
N THR A 122 18.55 15.49 -5.97
CA THR A 122 19.93 15.54 -5.46
C THR A 122 20.50 14.13 -5.32
N ASN A 123 21.84 14.02 -5.37
CA ASN A 123 22.59 12.77 -5.21
C ASN A 123 22.01 11.63 -6.06
N LEU A 124 21.98 11.86 -7.38
CA LEU A 124 21.42 10.93 -8.38
C LEU A 124 22.14 9.56 -8.37
N GLU A 125 23.36 9.51 -7.85
CA GLU A 125 24.10 8.29 -7.57
C GLU A 125 23.55 7.49 -6.36
N MET A 126 22.42 7.90 -5.78
CA MET A 126 21.69 7.10 -4.79
C MET A 126 20.41 6.47 -5.37
N VAL A 127 20.07 6.78 -6.61
CA VAL A 127 18.87 6.27 -7.26
C VAL A 127 19.05 4.77 -7.49
N ALA A 128 18.20 3.95 -6.88
CA ALA A 128 18.20 2.53 -7.16
C ALA A 128 17.44 2.30 -8.47
N ASN A 129 18.16 2.18 -9.58
CA ASN A 129 17.57 1.76 -10.85
C ASN A 129 18.62 1.20 -11.82
N CYS A 130 18.11 0.68 -12.94
CA CYS A 130 18.86 0.00 -13.97
C CYS A 130 18.86 0.70 -15.34
N GLY A 131 18.30 1.92 -15.46
CA GLY A 131 18.16 2.53 -16.80
C GLY A 131 17.55 3.92 -16.88
N GLU A 132 16.71 4.34 -15.94
CA GLU A 132 16.25 5.74 -15.86
C GLU A 132 17.29 6.57 -15.09
N LEU A 133 17.47 7.88 -15.33
CA LEU A 133 18.59 8.58 -14.68
C LEU A 133 18.28 9.06 -13.26
N ASN A 134 17.04 9.44 -12.98
CA ASN A 134 16.66 10.13 -11.75
C ASN A 134 15.37 9.59 -11.12
N VAL A 135 14.91 8.42 -11.57
CA VAL A 135 13.64 7.83 -11.12
C VAL A 135 13.89 6.49 -10.43
N GLU A 136 13.22 6.29 -9.30
CA GLU A 136 13.19 5.03 -8.55
C GLU A 136 11.74 4.59 -8.32
N TYR A 137 11.48 3.29 -8.38
CA TYR A 137 10.14 2.73 -8.19
C TYR A 137 10.10 1.85 -6.95
N LEU A 138 9.14 2.12 -6.07
CA LEU A 138 8.89 1.35 -4.85
C LEU A 138 7.45 0.85 -4.84
N PHE A 139 7.18 -0.25 -4.15
CA PHE A 139 5.86 -0.84 -4.07
C PHE A 139 5.39 -0.96 -2.62
N ILE A 140 4.18 -0.50 -2.35
CA ILE A 140 3.48 -0.74 -1.10
C ILE A 140 2.76 -2.07 -1.18
N THR A 141 2.97 -2.92 -0.17
CA THR A 141 2.31 -4.22 -0.10
C THR A 141 1.15 -4.25 0.90
N ARG A 142 0.26 -5.25 0.74
CA ARG A 142 -0.81 -5.55 1.71
C ARG A 142 -0.30 -5.82 3.13
N ALA A 143 0.95 -6.26 3.26
CA ALA A 143 1.62 -6.48 4.54
C ALA A 143 2.16 -5.19 5.21
N ASN A 144 1.81 -4.01 4.67
CA ASN A 144 2.32 -2.71 5.12
C ASN A 144 3.86 -2.61 5.05
N GLN A 145 4.42 -3.15 3.97
CA GLN A 145 5.83 -3.06 3.65
C GLN A 145 6.03 -2.17 2.43
N LEU A 146 7.22 -1.59 2.34
CA LEU A 146 7.69 -0.91 1.15
C LEU A 146 8.77 -1.79 0.52
N VAL A 147 8.66 -2.06 -0.77
CA VAL A 147 9.55 -2.97 -1.49
C VAL A 147 10.20 -2.22 -2.64
N ASN A 148 11.53 -2.21 -2.68
CA ASN A 148 12.29 -1.81 -3.86
C ASN A 148 12.65 -3.07 -4.66
N THR A 149 12.27 -3.12 -5.93
CA THR A 149 12.71 -4.16 -6.88
C THR A 149 13.48 -3.56 -8.06
N SER A 150 13.90 -2.31 -7.99
CA SER A 150 14.49 -1.60 -9.13
C SER A 150 15.80 -2.22 -9.60
N TRP A 151 16.59 -2.81 -8.69
CA TRP A 151 17.81 -3.53 -9.03
C TRP A 151 17.58 -4.93 -9.61
N THR A 152 16.39 -5.53 -9.45
CA THR A 152 16.15 -6.90 -9.95
C THR A 152 16.21 -6.97 -11.46
N ALA A 153 15.99 -5.84 -12.16
CA ALA A 153 16.15 -5.74 -13.61
C ALA A 153 17.61 -5.89 -14.08
N CYS A 154 18.60 -5.75 -13.19
CA CYS A 154 20.03 -5.97 -13.47
C CYS A 154 20.63 -7.09 -12.62
N ASP A 155 19.84 -8.13 -12.30
CA ASP A 155 20.28 -9.22 -11.42
C ASP A 155 20.76 -8.75 -10.03
N GLY A 156 20.31 -7.58 -9.57
CA GLY A 156 20.59 -7.05 -8.24
C GLY A 156 19.51 -7.44 -7.22
N PRO A 157 19.73 -7.15 -5.93
CA PRO A 157 18.83 -7.56 -4.86
C PRO A 157 17.53 -6.74 -4.83
N SER A 158 16.50 -7.29 -4.20
CA SER A 158 15.35 -6.50 -3.72
C SER A 158 15.57 -6.04 -2.29
N PHE A 159 14.93 -4.94 -1.92
CA PHE A 159 14.96 -4.41 -0.56
C PHE A 159 13.55 -4.34 0.01
N VAL A 160 13.38 -4.79 1.26
CA VAL A 160 12.11 -4.71 1.99
C VAL A 160 12.31 -3.80 3.19
N PHE A 161 11.44 -2.80 3.30
CA PHE A 161 11.44 -1.81 4.36
C PHE A 161 10.16 -1.95 5.20
N TYR A 162 10.28 -1.64 6.48
CA TYR A 162 9.14 -1.55 7.38
C TYR A 162 8.94 -0.10 7.82
N LYS A 163 7.68 0.26 8.05
CA LYS A 163 7.35 1.56 8.63
C LYS A 163 7.77 1.58 10.10
N SER A 164 8.67 2.48 10.46
CA SER A 164 9.05 2.70 11.85
C SER A 164 7.86 3.29 12.63
N ARG A 165 7.75 2.91 13.90
CA ARG A 165 6.68 3.38 14.80
C ARG A 165 6.93 4.80 15.29
#